data_AF-A6MGQ9-F1
#
_entry.id   AF-A6MGQ9-F1
#
_cell.length_a   1.000
_cell.length_b   1.000
_cell.length_c   1.000
_cell.angle_alpha   90.00
_cell.angle_beta   90.00
_cell.angle_gamma   90.00
#
_symmetry.space_group_name_H-M   'P 1'
#
loop_
_entity.id
_entity.type
_entity.pdbx_description
1 polymer ?
#
loop_
_entity_poly.entity_id
_entity_poly.type
_entity_poly.pdbx_seq_one_letter_code
_entity_poly.pdbx_strand_id
1 'polypeptide(L)'
;MKSRLLTVLLLGLMAVLKAQEAPPDDQEDFSGKWYTKATVCDRNHTDGKRPMKVFPMTVTALEGGDLEVRITFRGKGHCHLRRITMHKTDEPGKYTTFKGKKTFYIKEIPVKDHYIFYIKGQRHGKSYLKGKLVGRDSKDNPEAMEEFKKFVKSKGFREENITVPELLDECVPGSD
;
A
#
# COMPACT_ATOMS: atom_id res chain seq x y z
N MET A 1 -54.13 31.32 -44.37
CA MET A 1 -54.09 31.34 -42.88
C MET A 1 -53.37 30.08 -42.44
N LYS A 2 -52.12 30.21 -41.93
CA LYS A 2 -51.77 30.00 -40.51
C LYS A 2 -52.31 28.64 -40.02
N SER A 3 -51.53 27.63 -39.69
CA SER A 3 -50.47 27.71 -38.70
C SER A 3 -49.61 26.44 -38.71
N ARG A 4 -48.37 26.64 -38.28
CA ARG A 4 -47.25 25.73 -38.13
C ARG A 4 -47.57 24.64 -37.11
N LEU A 5 -47.39 23.37 -37.46
CA LEU A 5 -47.40 22.27 -36.47
C LEU A 5 -46.50 21.09 -36.86
N LEU A 6 -45.50 21.32 -37.72
CA LEU A 6 -44.63 20.27 -38.26
C LEU A 6 -43.16 20.46 -37.91
N THR A 7 -42.86 20.94 -36.70
CA THR A 7 -41.47 21.20 -36.28
C THR A 7 -41.21 20.97 -34.79
N VAL A 8 -41.83 19.95 -34.18
CA VAL A 8 -41.53 19.57 -32.78
C VAL A 8 -40.98 18.15 -32.64
N LEU A 9 -40.85 17.39 -33.73
CA LEU A 9 -40.44 15.98 -33.65
C LEU A 9 -38.99 15.67 -34.02
N LEU A 10 -38.12 16.67 -34.24
CA LEU A 10 -36.75 16.43 -34.74
C LEU A 10 -35.66 17.38 -34.21
N LEU A 11 -35.79 17.90 -32.98
CA LEU A 11 -34.69 18.61 -32.31
C LEU A 11 -34.17 17.79 -31.12
N GLY A 12 -33.35 16.80 -31.47
CA GLY A 12 -32.18 16.30 -30.73
C GLY A 12 -32.37 16.08 -29.22
N LEU A 13 -32.56 14.86 -28.72
CA LEU A 13 -31.59 13.76 -28.83
C LEU A 13 -30.11 14.19 -28.73
N MET A 14 -29.78 15.17 -27.88
CA MET A 14 -28.40 15.34 -27.36
C MET A 14 -28.42 15.90 -25.92
N ALA A 15 -29.33 15.44 -25.07
CA ALA A 15 -29.06 15.41 -23.64
C ALA A 15 -28.42 14.07 -23.30
N VAL A 16 -27.29 13.77 -23.95
CA VAL A 16 -26.34 12.85 -23.35
C VAL A 16 -25.83 13.61 -22.13
N LEU A 17 -26.45 13.36 -20.97
CA LEU A 17 -25.78 13.53 -19.70
C LEU A 17 -24.51 12.69 -19.82
N LYS A 18 -23.43 13.29 -20.33
CA LYS A 18 -22.13 13.04 -19.74
C LYS A 18 -22.27 13.61 -18.33
N ALA A 19 -22.83 12.79 -17.43
CA ALA A 19 -22.29 12.75 -16.11
C ALA A 19 -20.78 12.63 -16.36
N GLN A 20 -20.06 13.72 -16.12
CA GLN A 20 -18.70 13.56 -15.68
C GLN A 20 -18.85 12.64 -14.47
N GLU A 21 -18.63 11.34 -14.67
CA GLU A 21 -18.06 10.53 -13.63
C GLU A 21 -16.78 11.29 -13.26
N ALA A 22 -16.92 12.23 -12.31
CA ALA A 22 -15.80 12.57 -11.48
C ALA A 22 -15.26 11.21 -11.05
N PRO A 23 -13.99 10.89 -11.35
CA PRO A 23 -13.43 9.65 -10.88
C PRO A 23 -13.72 9.61 -9.37
N PRO A 24 -14.20 8.48 -8.84
CA PRO A 24 -14.64 8.44 -7.45
C PRO A 24 -13.53 9.06 -6.60
N ASP A 25 -13.89 10.10 -5.86
CA ASP A 25 -13.04 10.77 -4.86
C ASP A 25 -12.78 9.84 -3.64
N ASP A 26 -13.07 8.55 -3.81
CA ASP A 26 -12.77 7.45 -2.90
C ASP A 26 -11.30 7.03 -3.02
N GLN A 27 -10.39 7.94 -3.42
CA GLN A 27 -8.97 7.65 -3.29
C GLN A 27 -8.63 7.75 -1.81
N GLU A 28 -8.62 6.59 -1.16
CA GLU A 28 -8.27 6.46 0.24
C GLU A 28 -6.93 7.14 0.54
N ASP A 29 -6.96 8.12 1.46
CA ASP A 29 -5.77 8.88 1.81
C ASP A 29 -4.83 8.02 2.65
N PHE A 30 -3.87 7.39 1.99
CA PHE A 30 -2.82 6.61 2.64
C PHE A 30 -1.82 7.50 3.40
N SER A 31 -1.91 8.83 3.32
CA SER A 31 -0.96 9.74 3.96
C SER A 31 -0.95 9.58 5.48
N GLY A 32 0.22 9.73 6.09
CA GLY A 32 0.42 9.68 7.53
C GLY A 32 1.39 8.60 7.98
N LYS A 33 1.41 8.35 9.29
CA LYS A 33 2.33 7.41 9.95
C LYS A 33 1.72 6.00 9.96
N TRP A 34 2.57 5.00 9.71
CA TRP A 34 2.20 3.59 9.64
C TRP A 34 3.22 2.72 10.37
N TYR A 35 2.72 1.68 11.04
CA TYR A 35 3.51 0.75 11.85
C TYR A 35 3.41 -0.65 11.25
N THR A 36 4.56 -1.31 11.03
CA THR A 36 4.57 -2.71 10.55
C THR A 36 4.30 -3.64 11.73
N LYS A 37 3.18 -4.35 11.73
CA LYS A 37 2.75 -5.24 12.82
C LYS A 37 3.19 -6.69 12.62
N ALA A 38 3.26 -7.15 11.37
CA ALA A 38 3.73 -8.49 11.05
C ALA A 38 4.29 -8.55 9.63
N THR A 39 5.19 -9.49 9.37
CA THR A 39 5.71 -9.73 8.01
C THR A 39 5.84 -11.21 7.71
N VAL A 40 5.68 -11.58 6.44
CA VAL A 40 5.94 -12.93 5.93
C VAL A 40 6.69 -12.83 4.61
N CYS A 41 7.59 -13.77 4.33
CA CYS A 41 8.33 -13.85 3.07
C CYS A 41 8.31 -15.30 2.56
N ASP A 42 8.27 -15.48 1.25
CA ASP A 42 8.35 -16.81 0.61
C ASP A 42 9.72 -17.46 0.78
N ARG A 43 10.76 -16.65 0.97
CA ARG A 43 12.09 -17.12 1.33
C ARG A 43 12.22 -17.14 2.84
N ASN A 44 12.65 -18.29 3.36
CA ASN A 44 13.07 -18.41 4.75
C ASN A 44 14.19 -17.39 5.00
N HIS A 45 13.92 -16.38 5.82
CA HIS A 45 15.00 -15.66 6.49
C HIS A 45 15.49 -16.57 7.61
N THR A 46 16.51 -17.37 7.32
CA THR A 46 17.26 -18.17 8.33
C THR A 46 18.09 -17.30 9.27
N ASP A 47 17.99 -15.96 9.16
CA ASP A 47 18.70 -15.01 10.00
C ASP A 47 18.03 -14.87 11.37
N GLY A 48 18.31 -15.85 12.24
CA GLY A 48 18.34 -15.67 13.69
C GLY A 48 16.99 -15.46 14.37
N LYS A 49 16.82 -16.10 15.52
CA LYS A 49 15.62 -16.03 16.39
C LYS A 49 15.34 -14.63 16.99
N ARG A 50 15.94 -13.55 16.47
CA ARG A 50 15.76 -12.19 16.97
C ARG A 50 14.74 -11.46 16.10
N PRO A 51 13.74 -10.80 16.72
CA PRO A 51 12.81 -9.95 15.99
C PRO A 51 13.57 -8.92 15.14
N MET A 52 13.13 -8.73 13.89
CA MET A 52 13.60 -7.63 13.07
C MET A 52 13.20 -6.32 13.75
N LYS A 53 14.15 -5.42 13.99
CA LYS A 53 13.84 -4.06 14.47
C LYS A 53 13.37 -3.20 13.31
N VAL A 54 12.22 -2.54 13.46
CA VAL A 54 11.66 -1.66 12.42
C VAL A 54 11.21 -0.33 13.02
N PHE A 55 11.35 0.72 12.21
CA PHE A 55 10.80 2.04 12.52
C PHE A 55 9.47 2.24 11.78
N PRO A 56 8.59 3.12 12.29
CA PRO A 56 7.42 3.57 11.57
C PRO A 56 7.80 4.16 10.22
N MET A 57 6.92 3.99 9.24
CA MET A 57 7.05 4.64 7.95
C MET A 57 6.06 5.80 7.86
N THR A 58 6.45 6.84 7.13
CA THR A 58 5.53 7.93 6.77
C THR A 58 5.20 7.77 5.30
N VAL A 59 3.93 7.80 4.98
CA VAL A 59 3.42 7.82 3.61
C VAL A 59 2.91 9.22 3.33
N THR A 60 3.15 9.71 2.12
CA THR A 60 2.66 11.00 1.64
C THR A 60 2.08 10.79 0.25
N ALA A 61 0.81 11.14 0.06
CA ALA A 61 0.21 11.20 -1.26
C ALA A 61 0.83 12.33 -2.08
N LEU A 62 1.14 12.03 -3.34
CA LEU A 62 1.70 12.96 -4.31
C LEU A 62 0.65 13.29 -5.37
N GLU A 63 0.90 14.35 -6.14
CA GLU A 63 0.08 14.69 -7.31
C GLU A 63 0.04 13.51 -8.31
N GLY A 64 -1.12 13.30 -8.94
CA GLY A 64 -1.34 12.17 -9.84
C GLY A 64 -1.63 10.83 -9.13
N GLY A 65 -1.64 10.82 -7.79
CA GLY A 65 -1.99 9.65 -6.99
C GLY A 65 -0.82 8.71 -6.69
N ASP A 66 0.41 9.11 -7.00
CA ASP A 66 1.63 8.46 -6.55
C ASP A 66 1.79 8.58 -5.02
N LEU A 67 2.62 7.73 -4.42
CA LEU A 67 2.93 7.79 -2.99
C LEU A 67 4.44 7.92 -2.76
N GLU A 68 4.86 8.80 -1.85
CA GLU A 68 6.21 8.74 -1.27
C GLU A 68 6.15 7.99 0.06
N VAL A 69 6.98 6.95 0.20
CA VAL A 69 7.17 6.24 1.47
C VAL A 69 8.54 6.58 2.03
N ARG A 70 8.55 7.18 3.22
CA ARG A 70 9.74 7.48 4.01
C ARG A 70 9.91 6.42 5.08
N ILE A 71 11.05 5.74 5.06
CA ILE A 71 11.40 4.67 6.01
C ILE A 71 12.78 4.97 6.58
N THR A 72 12.89 4.95 7.90
CA THR A 72 14.19 4.98 8.58
C THR A 72 14.67 3.56 8.84
N PHE A 73 15.96 3.31 8.71
CA PHE A 73 16.59 2.06 9.09
C PHE A 73 17.94 2.32 9.77
N ARG A 74 18.33 1.42 10.68
CA ARG A 74 19.63 1.48 11.34
C ARG A 74 20.64 0.61 10.59
N GLY A 75 21.76 1.19 10.19
CA GLY A 75 22.83 0.52 9.44
C GLY A 75 24.19 0.96 9.94
N LYS A 76 25.06 0.00 10.30
CA LYS A 76 26.40 0.24 10.89
C LYS A 76 26.37 1.20 12.09
N GLY A 77 25.36 1.09 12.95
CA GLY A 77 25.19 1.94 14.13
C GLY A 77 24.43 3.25 13.89
N HIS A 78 24.37 3.74 12.65
CA HIS A 78 23.75 5.03 12.28
C HIS A 78 22.32 4.90 11.77
N CYS A 79 21.53 5.96 11.90
CA CYS A 79 20.20 6.11 11.33
C CYS A 79 20.29 6.60 9.88
N HIS A 80 19.57 5.94 8.97
CA HIS A 80 19.53 6.29 7.55
C HIS A 80 18.09 6.44 7.09
N LEU A 81 17.79 7.52 6.36
CA LEU A 81 16.50 7.70 5.70
C LEU A 81 16.51 7.08 4.30
N ARG A 82 15.43 6.41 3.93
CA ARG A 82 15.10 6.05 2.54
C ARG A 82 13.77 6.68 2.16
N ARG A 83 13.77 7.30 0.99
CA ARG A 83 12.56 7.71 0.28
C ARG A 83 12.31 6.73 -0.84
N ILE A 84 11.08 6.25 -0.96
CA ILE A 84 10.66 5.31 -2.00
C ILE A 84 9.42 5.90 -2.65
N THR A 85 9.54 6.34 -3.89
CA THR A 85 8.39 6.74 -4.70
C THR A 85 7.72 5.48 -5.27
N MET A 86 6.42 5.38 -5.07
CA MET A 86 5.53 4.33 -5.54
C MET A 86 4.59 4.94 -6.57
N HIS A 87 4.79 4.56 -7.83
CA HIS A 87 4.01 5.06 -8.95
C HIS A 87 2.68 4.32 -9.05
N LYS A 88 1.58 5.07 -9.11
CA LYS A 88 0.23 4.53 -9.32
C LYS A 88 0.17 3.80 -10.65
N THR A 89 -0.74 2.81 -10.72
CA THR A 89 -1.06 2.11 -11.96
C THR A 89 -2.55 2.19 -12.23
N ASP A 90 -2.99 1.74 -13.39
CA ASP A 90 -4.41 1.69 -13.75
C ASP A 90 -5.22 0.71 -12.88
N GLU A 91 -4.55 -0.22 -12.19
CA GLU A 91 -5.18 -1.15 -11.25
C GLU A 91 -5.24 -0.52 -9.85
N PRO A 92 -6.43 -0.34 -9.25
CA PRO A 92 -6.59 0.22 -7.92
C PRO A 92 -5.77 -0.52 -6.86
N GLY A 93 -5.16 0.24 -5.94
CA GLY A 93 -4.31 -0.31 -4.87
C GLY A 93 -2.97 -0.89 -5.36
N LYS A 94 -2.68 -0.89 -6.66
CA LYS A 94 -1.40 -1.36 -7.21
C LYS A 94 -0.48 -0.22 -7.56
N TYR A 95 0.76 -0.37 -7.12
CA TYR A 95 1.84 0.59 -7.35
C TYR A 95 3.10 -0.12 -7.82
N THR A 96 3.96 0.61 -8.51
CA THR A 96 5.29 0.12 -8.93
C THR A 96 6.40 1.04 -8.46
N THR A 97 7.58 0.49 -8.22
CA THR A 97 8.76 1.27 -7.83
C THR A 97 10.05 0.61 -8.34
N PHE A 98 11.17 1.31 -8.21
CA PHE A 98 12.48 0.89 -8.74
C PHE A 98 12.44 0.52 -10.23
N LYS A 99 11.84 1.38 -11.06
CA LYS A 99 11.66 1.15 -12.51
C LYS A 99 10.93 -0.16 -12.81
N GLY A 100 9.83 -0.42 -12.10
CA GLY A 100 9.01 -1.62 -12.27
C GLY A 100 9.55 -2.90 -11.63
N LYS A 101 10.74 -2.88 -11.01
CA LYS A 101 11.33 -4.09 -10.39
C LYS A 101 10.62 -4.55 -9.12
N LYS A 102 9.77 -3.71 -8.54
CA LYS A 102 8.89 -4.08 -7.42
C LYS A 102 7.49 -3.57 -7.65
N THR A 103 6.52 -4.42 -7.32
CA THR A 103 5.09 -4.12 -7.37
C THR A 103 4.53 -4.27 -5.96
N PHE A 104 3.75 -3.29 -5.54
CA PHE A 104 3.03 -3.27 -4.28
C PHE A 104 1.54 -3.37 -4.58
N TYR A 105 0.84 -4.16 -3.79
CA TYR A 105 -0.61 -4.20 -3.73
C TYR A 105 -0.99 -3.84 -2.29
N ILE A 106 -1.64 -2.70 -2.12
CA ILE A 106 -2.23 -2.27 -0.86
C ILE A 106 -3.62 -2.88 -0.80
N LYS A 107 -3.86 -3.72 0.21
CA LYS A 107 -5.11 -4.46 0.38
C LYS A 107 -5.76 -4.02 1.68
N GLU A 108 -6.98 -3.54 1.58
CA GLU A 108 -7.89 -3.40 2.71
C GLU A 108 -8.17 -4.77 3.34
N ILE A 109 -8.34 -4.76 4.65
CA ILE A 109 -8.87 -5.88 5.42
C ILE A 109 -10.07 -5.37 6.24
N PRO A 110 -10.99 -6.23 6.70
CA PRO A 110 -12.17 -5.81 7.45
C PRO A 110 -11.85 -5.38 8.90
N VAL A 111 -10.72 -4.71 9.10
CA VAL A 111 -10.28 -4.15 10.38
C VAL A 111 -9.83 -2.72 10.13
N LYS A 112 -10.56 -1.78 10.73
CA LYS A 112 -10.33 -0.34 10.55
C LYS A 112 -8.86 0.02 10.76
N ASP A 113 -8.33 0.92 9.93
CA ASP A 113 -6.98 1.47 10.05
C ASP A 113 -5.85 0.42 9.87
N HIS A 114 -6.16 -0.76 9.34
CA HIS A 114 -5.20 -1.84 9.08
C HIS A 114 -5.27 -2.31 7.63
N TYR A 115 -4.09 -2.61 7.07
CA TYR A 115 -3.95 -2.98 5.65
C TYR A 115 -2.87 -4.03 5.50
N ILE A 116 -2.92 -4.73 4.37
CA ILE A 116 -1.87 -5.66 3.96
C ILE A 116 -1.15 -5.11 2.75
N PHE A 117 0.15 -4.89 2.88
CA PHE A 117 1.02 -4.63 1.73
C PHE A 117 1.53 -5.97 1.21
N TYR A 118 1.04 -6.38 0.06
CA TYR A 118 1.55 -7.53 -0.68
C TYR A 118 2.53 -7.07 -1.75
N ILE A 119 3.75 -7.59 -1.69
CA ILE A 119 4.88 -7.08 -2.44
C ILE A 119 5.44 -8.20 -3.29
N LYS A 120 5.54 -7.95 -4.59
CA LYS A 120 6.28 -8.78 -5.54
C LYS A 120 7.56 -8.04 -5.91
N GLY A 121 8.70 -8.69 -5.83
CA GLY A 121 9.96 -8.06 -6.20
C GLY A 121 10.96 -9.02 -6.79
N GLN A 122 12.02 -8.48 -7.38
CA GLN A 122 13.16 -9.25 -7.87
C GLN A 122 14.43 -8.85 -7.13
N ARG A 123 15.23 -9.83 -6.70
CA ARG A 123 16.55 -9.63 -6.10
C ARG A 123 17.52 -10.67 -6.64
N HIS A 124 18.61 -10.20 -7.24
CA HIS A 124 19.65 -11.02 -7.89
C HIS A 124 19.05 -12.05 -8.88
N GLY A 125 18.21 -11.56 -9.80
CA GLY A 125 17.53 -12.38 -10.81
C GLY A 125 16.36 -13.24 -10.29
N LYS A 126 16.28 -13.50 -8.99
CA LYS A 126 15.23 -14.35 -8.39
C LYS A 126 14.05 -13.52 -7.88
N SER A 127 12.83 -13.91 -8.20
CA SER A 127 11.59 -13.32 -7.67
C SER A 127 11.38 -13.68 -6.19
N TYR A 128 10.78 -12.77 -5.43
CA TYR A 128 10.36 -13.00 -4.05
C TYR A 128 9.00 -12.35 -3.81
N LEU A 129 8.28 -12.92 -2.86
CA LEU A 129 6.98 -12.46 -2.39
C LEU A 129 7.08 -12.10 -0.91
N LYS A 130 6.45 -10.98 -0.54
CA LYS A 130 6.39 -10.53 0.84
C LYS A 130 5.00 -10.02 1.18
N GLY A 131 4.52 -10.37 2.37
CA GLY A 131 3.35 -9.75 2.99
C GLY A 131 3.79 -8.91 4.19
N LYS A 132 3.13 -7.77 4.40
CA LYS A 132 3.26 -6.96 5.61
C LYS A 132 1.87 -6.56 6.09
N LEU A 133 1.55 -6.87 7.34
CA LEU A 133 0.43 -6.24 8.04
C LEU A 133 0.90 -4.87 8.55
N VAL A 134 0.14 -3.83 8.28
CA VAL A 134 0.42 -2.46 8.73
C VAL A 134 -0.82 -1.87 9.39
N GLY A 135 -0.62 -0.95 10.33
CA GLY A 135 -1.72 -0.17 10.90
C GLY A 135 -1.30 1.24 11.30
N ARG A 136 -2.30 2.08 11.61
CA ARG A 136 -2.11 3.51 11.95
C ARG A 136 -1.48 3.76 13.32
N ASP A 137 -1.51 2.77 14.21
CA ASP A 137 -0.89 2.83 15.54
C ASP A 137 0.08 1.66 15.79
N SER A 138 0.85 1.77 16.87
CA SER A 138 1.79 0.74 17.32
C SER A 138 1.15 -0.38 18.17
N LYS A 139 -0.15 -0.28 18.51
CA LYS A 139 -0.79 -1.21 19.44
C LYS A 139 -1.03 -2.55 18.74
N ASP A 140 -0.96 -3.63 19.50
CA ASP A 140 -1.33 -4.95 18.96
C ASP A 140 -2.83 -4.97 18.64
N ASN A 141 -3.18 -5.68 17.56
CA ASN A 141 -4.56 -5.90 17.16
C ASN A 141 -4.73 -7.37 16.74
N PRO A 142 -5.29 -8.23 17.62
CA PRO A 142 -5.47 -9.65 17.35
C PRO A 142 -6.35 -9.94 16.13
N GLU A 143 -7.41 -9.16 15.91
CA GLU A 143 -8.32 -9.30 14.78
C GLU A 143 -7.59 -9.06 13.45
N ALA A 144 -6.79 -7.98 13.37
CA ALA A 144 -5.95 -7.71 12.20
C ALA A 144 -4.91 -8.81 11.94
N MET A 145 -4.38 -9.42 13.01
CA MET A 145 -3.47 -10.55 12.91
C MET A 145 -4.16 -11.81 12.37
N GLU A 146 -5.41 -12.06 12.75
CA GLU A 146 -6.21 -13.17 12.19
C GLU A 146 -6.49 -12.98 10.71
N GLU A 147 -6.88 -11.79 10.28
CA GLU A 147 -7.02 -11.45 8.86
C GLU A 147 -5.71 -11.61 8.09
N PHE A 148 -4.59 -11.23 8.70
CA PHE A 148 -3.27 -11.44 8.10
C PHE A 148 -2.93 -12.93 7.95
N LYS A 149 -3.27 -13.78 8.92
CA LYS A 149 -3.09 -15.25 8.83
C LYS A 149 -3.94 -15.87 7.72
N LYS A 150 -5.20 -15.43 7.57
CA LYS A 150 -6.06 -15.81 6.44
C LYS A 150 -5.42 -15.42 5.10
N PHE A 151 -4.90 -14.20 4.99
CA PHE A 151 -4.16 -13.75 3.82
C PHE A 151 -2.91 -14.60 3.55
N VAL A 152 -2.10 -14.88 4.57
CA VAL A 152 -0.87 -15.71 4.48
C VAL A 152 -1.21 -17.07 3.87
N LYS A 153 -2.19 -17.77 4.43
CA LYS A 153 -2.70 -19.05 3.91
C LYS A 153 -3.19 -18.93 2.46
N SER A 154 -3.98 -17.91 2.15
CA SER A 154 -4.54 -17.70 0.79
C SER A 154 -3.47 -17.47 -0.29
N LYS A 155 -2.28 -16.99 0.09
CA LYS A 155 -1.15 -16.74 -0.80
C LYS A 155 -0.12 -17.87 -0.81
N GLY A 156 -0.39 -18.97 -0.11
CA GLY A 156 0.52 -20.11 -0.04
C GLY A 156 1.78 -19.85 0.79
N PHE A 157 1.78 -18.81 1.62
CA PHE A 157 2.83 -18.63 2.60
C PHE A 157 2.63 -19.59 3.78
N ARG A 158 3.74 -19.94 4.44
CA ARG A 158 3.76 -20.72 5.67
C ARG A 158 3.51 -19.80 6.87
N GLU A 159 2.58 -20.14 7.74
CA GLU A 159 2.26 -19.31 8.92
C GLU A 159 3.42 -19.23 9.91
N GLU A 160 4.21 -20.29 10.02
CA GLU A 160 5.45 -20.33 10.81
C GLU A 160 6.53 -19.35 10.32
N ASN A 161 6.40 -18.83 9.09
CA ASN A 161 7.28 -17.81 8.54
C ASN A 161 6.79 -16.38 8.87
N ILE A 162 5.67 -16.23 9.57
CA ILE A 162 5.22 -14.93 10.07
C ILE A 162 6.19 -14.48 11.17
N THR A 163 6.63 -13.25 11.05
CA THR A 163 7.53 -12.59 12.02
C THR A 163 6.87 -11.31 12.51
N VAL A 164 6.84 -11.15 13.83
CA VAL A 164 6.44 -9.89 14.48
C VAL A 164 7.73 -9.10 14.78
N PRO A 165 7.90 -7.91 14.18
CA PRO A 165 9.09 -7.12 14.42
C PRO A 165 9.03 -6.41 15.78
N GLU A 166 10.19 -6.03 16.31
CA GLU A 166 10.28 -5.08 17.41
C GLU A 166 10.09 -3.67 16.85
N LEU A 167 9.02 -2.99 17.29
CA LEU A 167 8.75 -1.60 16.94
C LEU A 167 9.64 -0.66 17.76
N LEU A 168 10.30 0.26 17.07
CA LEU A 168 11.10 1.32 17.68
C LEU A 168 10.42 2.67 17.44
N ASP A 169 10.51 3.60 18.39
CA ASP A 169 9.80 4.87 18.28
C ASP A 169 10.37 5.75 17.17
N GLU A 170 11.65 6.10 17.27
CA GLU A 170 12.34 6.99 16.33
C GLU A 170 13.83 6.69 16.20
N CYS A 171 14.39 7.08 15.06
CA CYS A 171 15.82 7.07 14.76
C CYS A 171 16.04 8.29 13.87
N VAL A 172 16.79 9.25 14.37
CA VAL A 172 16.99 10.52 13.68
C VAL A 172 18.29 10.39 12.89
N PRO A 173 18.28 10.46 11.54
CA PRO A 173 19.50 10.59 10.77
C PRO A 173 20.26 11.83 11.24
N GLY A 174 21.59 11.74 11.35
CA GLY A 174 22.40 12.92 11.63
C GLY A 174 22.13 13.99 10.59
N SER A 175 22.00 15.24 11.03
CA SER A 175 22.04 16.41 10.15
C SER A 175 23.50 16.62 9.74
N ASP A 176 23.79 16.53 8.45
CA ASP A 176 25.01 17.12 7.87
C ASP A 176 24.87 18.64 7.81
#